data_AF-Q95QD9-F1
#
_entry.id   AF-Q95QD9-F1
#
_cell.length_a   1.000
_cell.length_b   1.000
_cell.length_c   1.000
_cell.angle_alpha   90.00
_cell.angle_beta   90.00
_cell.angle_gamma   90.00
#
_symmetry.space_group_name_H-M   'P 1'
#
loop_
_entity.id
_entity.type
_entity.pdbx_description
1 polymer ?
#
loop_
_entity_poly.entity_id
_entity_poly.type
_entity_poly.pdbx_seq_one_letter_code
_entity_poly.pdbx_strand_id
1 'polypeptide(L)'
;MMHMMMEMYFHFRIEEPILFREWKPLNTTAYVFSCIEIFLIAFCLEALKFGRTKLSPKVKIVEKKVDCCCSTEKDGLWNIPETIPLTQKTVTLAPFTRDSLISKFHMASSLLVFVQHFIDYSLMLVSMTYNWPIFLSLLAGHTTGYFFLGPMMTVEESEAAGSCCS
;
A
#
# COMPACT_ATOMS: atom_id res chain seq x y z
N MET A 1 -46.18 -3.68 14.96
CA MET A 1 -45.00 -3.95 14.11
C MET A 1 -44.43 -2.59 13.69
N MET A 2 -43.52 -2.02 14.49
CA MET A 2 -42.86 -0.76 14.11
C MET A 2 -41.75 -1.09 13.12
N HIS A 3 -41.97 -0.78 11.85
CA HIS A 3 -40.91 -0.83 10.85
C HIS A 3 -39.93 0.31 11.16
N MET A 4 -38.73 -0.04 11.60
CA MET A 4 -37.61 0.90 11.59
C MET A 4 -37.25 1.15 10.12
N MET A 5 -37.67 2.30 9.58
CA MET A 5 -37.19 2.76 8.29
C MET A 5 -35.72 3.16 8.45
N MET A 6 -34.82 2.41 7.82
CA MET A 6 -33.44 2.84 7.66
C MET A 6 -33.41 3.95 6.61
N GLU A 7 -32.95 5.12 7.01
CA GLU A 7 -32.72 6.23 6.10
C GLU A 7 -31.47 5.93 5.27
N MET A 8 -31.65 5.60 4.00
CA MET A 8 -30.54 5.36 3.05
C MET A 8 -30.10 6.65 2.36
N TYR A 9 -30.07 7.75 3.11
CA TYR A 9 -29.52 9.02 2.66
C TYR A 9 -28.54 9.55 3.71
N PHE A 10 -27.58 10.36 3.26
CA PHE A 10 -26.64 10.99 4.17
C PHE A 10 -27.36 11.83 5.22
N HIS A 11 -27.18 11.47 6.48
CA HIS A 11 -27.78 12.18 7.60
C HIS A 11 -26.72 12.69 8.57
N PHE A 12 -27.11 13.72 9.33
CA PHE A 12 -26.33 14.25 10.43
C PHE A 12 -27.03 13.87 11.74
N ARG A 13 -26.56 12.80 12.39
CA ARG A 13 -27.01 12.41 13.73
C ARG A 13 -25.81 12.11 14.62
N ILE A 14 -25.92 12.51 15.89
CA ILE A 14 -24.82 12.46 16.87
C ILE A 14 -24.93 11.21 17.74
N GLU A 15 -26.15 10.73 18.00
CA GLU A 15 -26.44 9.66 18.97
C GLU A 15 -26.58 8.28 18.31
N GLU A 16 -25.64 7.89 17.45
CA GLU A 16 -25.66 6.60 16.76
C GLU A 16 -24.44 5.77 17.13
N PRO A 17 -24.59 4.44 17.32
CA PRO A 17 -23.43 3.57 17.47
C PRO A 17 -22.65 3.52 16.14
N ILE A 18 -21.34 3.81 16.19
CA ILE A 18 -20.52 3.96 14.98
C ILE A 18 -19.99 2.60 14.49
N LEU A 19 -19.48 1.78 15.40
CA LEU A 19 -18.90 0.45 15.09
C LEU A 19 -19.29 -0.59 16.14
N PHE A 20 -19.21 -0.19 17.40
CA PHE A 20 -19.61 -0.99 18.57
C PHE A 20 -20.74 -0.28 19.31
N ARG A 21 -21.55 -1.04 20.06
CA ARG A 21 -22.62 -0.45 20.88
C ARG A 21 -22.05 0.46 21.96
N GLU A 22 -20.82 0.19 22.38
CA GLU A 22 -20.02 0.93 23.35
C GLU A 22 -19.47 2.25 22.75
N TRP A 23 -19.21 2.29 21.44
CA TRP A 23 -18.75 3.49 20.74
C TRP A 23 -19.94 4.29 20.19
N LYS A 24 -20.78 4.78 21.10
CA LYS A 24 -21.90 5.69 20.82
C LYS A 24 -21.59 7.08 21.41
N PRO A 25 -21.45 8.13 20.60
CA PRO A 25 -21.27 9.49 21.11
C PRO A 25 -22.56 9.94 21.81
N LEU A 26 -22.44 10.36 23.07
CA LEU A 26 -23.55 10.96 23.83
C LEU A 26 -23.55 12.50 23.75
N ASN A 27 -22.42 13.09 23.34
CA ASN A 27 -22.20 14.54 23.31
C ASN A 27 -21.54 14.94 21.99
N THR A 28 -21.72 16.21 21.59
CA THR A 28 -21.07 16.79 20.40
C THR A 28 -19.54 16.65 20.47
N THR A 29 -18.94 16.83 21.65
CA THR A 29 -17.49 16.66 21.83
C THR A 29 -17.03 15.23 21.56
N ALA A 30 -17.77 14.23 22.06
CA ALA A 30 -17.46 12.83 21.81
C ALA A 30 -17.56 12.49 20.31
N TYR A 31 -18.52 13.10 19.61
CA TYR A 31 -18.67 12.94 18.17
C TYR A 31 -17.51 13.52 17.37
N VAL A 32 -17.01 14.72 17.75
CA VAL A 32 -15.81 15.29 17.13
C VAL A 32 -14.59 14.41 17.38
N PHE A 33 -14.44 13.85 18.58
CA PHE A 33 -13.39 12.87 18.86
C PHE A 33 -13.50 11.62 17.97
N SER A 34 -14.70 11.09 17.74
CA SER A 34 -14.91 9.98 16.81
C SER A 34 -14.49 10.33 15.38
N CYS A 35 -14.79 11.54 14.89
CA CYS A 35 -14.33 11.99 13.57
C CYS A 35 -12.80 12.03 13.48
N ILE A 36 -12.13 12.57 14.50
CA ILE A 36 -10.66 12.63 14.58
C ILE A 36 -10.08 11.21 14.65
N GLU A 37 -10.66 10.32 15.43
CA GLU A 37 -10.21 8.93 15.57
C GLU A 37 -10.31 8.19 14.24
N ILE A 38 -11.45 8.30 13.53
CA ILE A 38 -11.63 7.70 12.20
C ILE A 38 -10.63 8.29 11.18
N PHE A 39 -10.40 9.61 11.22
CA PHE A 39 -9.39 10.26 10.37
C PHE A 39 -7.99 9.68 10.62
N LEU A 40 -7.58 9.56 11.89
CA LEU A 40 -6.28 9.02 12.27
C LEU A 40 -6.15 7.53 11.92
N ILE A 41 -7.19 6.72 12.12
CA ILE A 41 -7.20 5.31 11.72
C ILE A 41 -7.03 5.18 10.21
N ALA A 42 -7.77 5.97 9.41
CA ALA A 42 -7.66 5.96 7.95
C ALA A 42 -6.26 6.42 7.45
N PHE A 43 -5.71 7.47 8.06
CA PHE A 43 -4.35 7.93 7.77
C PHE A 43 -3.30 6.86 8.11
N CYS A 44 -3.39 6.26 9.30
CA CYS A 44 -2.50 5.19 9.74
C CYS A 44 -2.61 3.95 8.83
N LEU A 45 -3.79 3.63 8.31
CA LEU A 45 -3.93 2.53 7.36
C LEU A 45 -3.18 2.77 6.06
N GLU A 46 -3.23 3.99 5.53
CA GLU A 46 -2.48 4.33 4.33
C GLU A 46 -0.97 4.23 4.60
N ALA A 47 -0.52 4.67 5.78
CA ALA A 47 0.86 4.49 6.23
C ALA A 47 1.27 3.01 6.31
N LEU A 48 0.42 2.16 6.89
CA LEU A 48 0.67 0.72 7.00
C LEU A 48 0.67 0.05 5.61
N LYS A 49 -0.29 0.38 4.74
CA LYS A 49 -0.37 -0.14 3.36
C LYS A 49 0.89 0.20 2.58
N PHE A 50 1.32 1.46 2.68
CA PHE A 50 2.52 1.94 2.04
C PHE A 50 3.79 1.24 2.57
N GLY A 51 3.93 1.13 3.90
CA GLY A 51 5.07 0.44 4.53
C GLY A 51 5.18 -1.03 4.13
N ARG A 52 4.06 -1.73 3.92
CA ARG A 52 4.07 -3.12 3.43
C ARG A 52 4.57 -3.23 1.98
N THR A 53 4.22 -2.30 1.11
CA THR A 53 4.71 -2.29 -0.28
C THR A 53 6.24 -2.19 -0.32
N LYS A 54 6.85 -1.43 0.59
CA LYS A 54 8.31 -1.33 0.75
C LYS A 54 8.96 -2.64 1.20
N LEU A 55 8.24 -3.41 2.01
CA LEU A 55 8.68 -4.71 2.49
C LEU A 55 8.70 -5.77 1.37
N SER A 56 7.99 -5.55 0.26
CA SER A 56 8.02 -6.49 -0.87
C SER A 56 9.37 -6.40 -1.58
N PRO A 57 10.15 -7.48 -1.65
CA PRO A 57 11.45 -7.45 -2.32
C PRO A 57 11.27 -7.00 -3.77
N LYS A 58 11.93 -5.91 -4.17
CA LYS A 58 11.97 -5.49 -5.57
C LYS A 58 12.58 -6.63 -6.38
N VAL A 59 11.76 -7.28 -7.21
CA VAL A 59 12.26 -8.19 -8.23
C VAL A 59 13.16 -7.34 -9.12
N LYS A 60 14.48 -7.50 -8.97
CA LYS A 60 15.43 -7.01 -9.96
C LYS A 60 15.15 -7.82 -11.21
N ILE A 61 14.26 -7.32 -12.06
CA ILE A 61 14.35 -7.62 -13.48
C ILE A 61 15.76 -7.14 -13.81
N VAL A 62 16.67 -8.09 -13.95
CA VAL A 62 17.93 -7.81 -14.61
C VAL A 62 17.49 -7.51 -16.03
N GLU A 63 17.16 -6.25 -16.31
CA GLU A 63 17.33 -5.69 -17.64
C GLU A 63 18.79 -6.00 -17.93
N LYS A 64 19.00 -7.09 -18.68
CA LYS A 64 20.29 -7.39 -19.25
C LYS A 64 20.50 -6.18 -20.15
N LYS A 65 21.24 -5.18 -19.63
CA LYS A 65 21.85 -4.13 -20.44
C LYS A 65 22.50 -4.91 -21.56
N VAL A 66 21.89 -4.86 -22.73
CA VAL A 66 22.64 -5.05 -23.94
C VAL A 66 23.60 -3.88 -23.88
N ASP A 67 24.86 -4.18 -23.55
CA ASP A 67 25.94 -3.19 -23.58
C ASP A 67 25.99 -2.64 -25.00
N CYS A 68 25.25 -1.56 -25.25
CA CYS A 68 25.45 -0.72 -26.41
C CYS A 68 26.44 0.34 -25.97
N CYS A 69 27.71 -0.05 -25.84
CA CYS A 69 28.81 0.89 -25.79
C CYS A 69 30.03 0.29 -26.48
N CYS A 70 30.33 0.93 -27.60
CA CYS A 70 31.68 1.24 -28.10
C CYS A 70 32.59 0.06 -28.47
N SER A 71 32.69 -0.11 -29.78
CA SER A 71 33.77 -0.71 -30.55
C SER A 71 35.15 -0.73 -29.87
N THR A 72 35.78 -1.91 -29.84
CA THR A 72 37.22 -2.03 -30.10
C THR A 72 37.43 -3.24 -31.00
N GLU A 73 37.36 -2.96 -32.30
CA GLU A 73 38.20 -3.52 -33.38
C GLU A 73 39.19 -4.60 -32.93
N LYS A 74 38.89 -5.87 -33.21
CA LYS A 74 39.88 -6.95 -33.42
C LYS A 74 39.34 -7.96 -34.43
N ASP A 75 39.76 -7.77 -35.68
CA ASP A 75 39.84 -8.71 -36.81
C ASP A 75 38.98 -9.98 -36.73
N GLY A 76 37.72 -9.88 -37.17
CA GLY A 76 36.90 -11.03 -37.52
C GLY A 76 37.12 -11.43 -38.98
N LEU A 77 37.32 -12.72 -39.25
CA LEU A 77 37.67 -13.26 -40.58
C LEU A 77 36.61 -13.00 -41.68
N TRP A 78 35.40 -12.53 -41.34
CA TRP A 78 34.39 -12.09 -42.31
C TRP A 78 33.55 -10.89 -41.85
N ASN A 79 34.08 -10.01 -40.99
CA ASN A 79 33.42 -8.77 -40.51
C ASN A 79 31.96 -8.92 -40.03
N ILE A 80 31.51 -10.12 -39.70
CA ILE A 80 30.21 -10.38 -39.09
C ILE A 80 30.49 -10.72 -37.63
N PRO A 81 30.09 -9.87 -36.66
CA PRO A 81 30.23 -10.18 -35.26
C PRO A 81 29.46 -11.46 -34.96
N GLU A 82 30.17 -12.56 -34.66
CA GLU A 82 29.55 -13.70 -33.99
C GLU A 82 29.18 -13.27 -32.58
N THR A 83 27.93 -12.81 -32.42
CA THR A 83 27.32 -12.69 -31.11
C THR A 83 27.19 -14.09 -30.55
N ILE A 84 28.18 -14.57 -29.80
CA ILE A 84 27.99 -15.73 -28.93
C ILE A 84 27.08 -15.22 -27.81
N PRO A 85 25.80 -15.65 -27.69
CA PRO A 85 24.96 -15.26 -26.58
C PRO A 85 25.52 -15.95 -25.33
N LEU A 86 26.48 -15.32 -24.65
CA LEU A 86 26.97 -15.82 -23.38
C LEU A 86 25.83 -15.76 -22.37
N THR A 87 25.42 -16.97 -22.00
CA THR A 87 24.59 -17.32 -20.84
C THR A 87 23.37 -16.41 -20.67
N GLN A 88 22.25 -16.82 -21.28
CA GLN A 88 20.95 -16.55 -20.65
C GLN A 88 21.04 -17.13 -19.23
N LYS A 89 21.25 -16.28 -18.24
CA LYS A 89 20.90 -16.63 -16.86
C LYS A 89 19.40 -16.88 -16.91
N THR A 90 19.02 -18.15 -17.01
CA THR A 90 17.63 -18.58 -16.88
C THR A 90 17.18 -18.04 -15.54
N VAL A 91 16.42 -16.93 -15.57
CA VAL A 91 15.80 -16.42 -14.35
C VAL A 91 14.80 -17.50 -13.99
N THR A 92 15.15 -18.35 -13.04
CA THR A 92 14.23 -19.32 -12.46
C THR A 92 13.14 -18.49 -11.77
N LEU A 93 12.12 -18.15 -12.55
CA LEU A 93 10.87 -17.51 -12.16
C LEU A 93 10.02 -18.46 -11.31
N ALA A 94 10.61 -19.37 -10.53
CA ALA A 94 9.86 -20.21 -9.61
C ALA A 94 9.55 -19.35 -8.37
N PRO A 95 8.38 -18.69 -8.31
CA PRO A 95 8.06 -17.74 -7.24
C PRO A 95 7.73 -18.48 -5.93
N PHE A 96 7.62 -19.81 -6.01
CA PHE A 96 7.04 -20.68 -5.00
C PHE A 96 8.07 -21.66 -4.41
N THR A 97 9.18 -21.16 -3.87
CA THR A 97 10.00 -22.00 -2.96
C THR A 97 9.37 -21.99 -1.57
N ARG A 98 8.80 -23.12 -1.13
CA ARG A 98 8.06 -23.26 0.15
C ARG A 98 8.87 -22.83 1.38
N ASP A 99 10.18 -23.05 1.36
CA ASP A 99 11.08 -22.63 2.47
C ASP A 99 11.21 -21.11 2.56
N SER A 100 11.11 -20.40 1.42
CA SER A 100 11.06 -18.94 1.42
C SER A 100 9.74 -18.44 2.00
N LEU A 101 8.61 -19.08 1.68
CA LEU A 101 7.27 -18.67 2.13
C LEU A 101 7.09 -18.71 3.67
N ILE A 102 7.89 -19.51 4.38
CA ILE A 102 7.78 -19.74 5.84
C ILE A 102 8.69 -18.83 6.67
N SER A 103 9.62 -18.08 6.06
CA SER A 103 10.50 -17.21 6.85
C SER A 103 9.66 -16.22 7.69
N LYS A 104 10.13 -15.91 8.91
CA LYS A 104 9.42 -15.04 9.89
C LYS A 104 8.89 -13.73 9.27
N PHE A 105 9.61 -13.23 8.26
CA PHE A 105 9.26 -12.08 7.47
C PHE A 105 7.95 -12.23 6.68
N HIS A 106 7.73 -13.36 6.02
CA HIS A 106 6.48 -13.64 5.31
C HIS A 106 5.31 -13.81 6.27
N MET A 107 5.54 -14.45 7.42
CA MET A 107 4.49 -14.57 8.45
C MET A 107 4.10 -13.19 9.01
N ALA A 108 5.07 -12.35 9.35
CA ALA A 108 4.82 -10.98 9.79
C ALA A 108 4.12 -10.15 8.71
N SER A 109 4.53 -10.29 7.45
CA SER A 109 3.87 -9.63 6.31
C SER A 109 2.41 -10.08 6.17
N SER A 110 2.13 -11.38 6.21
CA SER A 110 0.75 -11.92 6.16
C SER A 110 -0.10 -11.44 7.33
N LEU A 111 0.47 -11.35 8.54
CA LEU A 111 -0.25 -10.84 9.71
C LEU A 111 -0.57 -9.35 9.58
N LEU A 112 0.40 -8.54 9.11
CA LEU A 112 0.17 -7.12 8.84
C LEU A 112 -0.91 -6.92 7.76
N VAL A 113 -0.93 -7.76 6.71
CA VAL A 113 -2.00 -7.79 5.70
C VAL A 113 -3.36 -8.08 6.34
N PHE A 114 -3.42 -9.08 7.21
CA PHE A 114 -4.66 -9.43 7.90
C PHE A 114 -5.18 -8.27 8.75
N VAL A 115 -4.30 -7.61 9.53
CA VAL A 115 -4.66 -6.43 10.32
C VAL A 115 -5.13 -5.27 9.42
N GLN A 116 -4.45 -5.04 8.28
CA GLN A 116 -4.87 -4.03 7.30
C GLN A 116 -6.29 -4.30 6.80
N HIS A 117 -6.57 -5.53 6.34
CA HIS A 117 -7.89 -5.89 5.84
C HIS A 117 -8.95 -5.79 6.93
N PHE A 118 -8.64 -6.21 8.16
CA PHE A 118 -9.57 -6.12 9.28
C PHE A 118 -10.02 -4.68 9.55
N ILE A 119 -9.08 -3.72 9.52
CA ILE A 119 -9.40 -2.30 9.74
C ILE A 119 -10.11 -1.72 8.51
N ASP A 120 -9.69 -2.07 7.28
CA ASP A 120 -10.38 -1.62 6.06
C ASP A 120 -11.85 -2.07 6.04
N TYR A 121 -12.14 -3.32 6.44
CA TYR A 121 -13.52 -3.80 6.58
C TYR A 121 -14.27 -3.10 7.72
N SER A 122 -13.59 -2.77 8.82
CA SER A 122 -14.18 -1.99 9.92
C SER A 122 -14.57 -0.58 9.45
N LEU A 123 -13.69 0.10 8.70
CA LEU A 123 -13.98 1.41 8.11
C LEU A 123 -15.09 1.35 7.07
N MET A 124 -15.18 0.25 6.31
CA MET A 124 -16.30 0.00 5.42
C MET A 124 -17.63 -0.13 6.19
N LEU A 125 -17.63 -0.79 7.35
CA LEU A 125 -18.82 -0.81 8.21
C LEU A 125 -19.19 0.59 8.71
N VAL A 126 -18.19 1.41 9.07
CA VAL A 126 -18.42 2.80 9.48
C VAL A 126 -19.01 3.64 8.34
N SER A 127 -18.54 3.49 7.11
CA SER A 127 -19.10 4.25 5.98
C SER A 127 -20.56 3.90 5.70
N MET A 128 -20.97 2.67 6.00
CA MET A 128 -22.36 2.21 5.88
C MET A 128 -23.30 2.80 6.95
N THR A 129 -22.81 3.58 7.91
CA THR A 129 -23.65 4.33 8.86
C THR A 129 -24.31 5.58 8.25
N TYR A 130 -24.01 5.90 6.98
CA TYR A 130 -24.53 7.07 6.25
C TYR A 130 -24.34 8.41 6.97
N ASN A 131 -23.42 8.47 7.93
CA ASN A 131 -23.12 9.67 8.70
C ASN A 131 -22.10 10.55 7.95
N TRP A 132 -22.58 11.65 7.36
CA TRP A 132 -21.79 12.40 6.36
C TRP A 132 -20.44 12.95 6.87
N PRO A 133 -20.32 13.55 8.08
CA PRO A 133 -19.04 14.07 8.58
C PRO A 133 -18.05 12.97 8.97
N ILE A 134 -18.52 11.83 9.46
CA ILE A 134 -17.67 10.67 9.76
C ILE A 134 -17.12 10.11 8.44
N PHE A 135 -17.99 9.95 7.44
CA PHE A 135 -17.60 9.52 6.10
C PHE A 135 -16.58 10.48 5.47
N LEU A 136 -16.79 11.79 5.59
CA LEU A 136 -15.80 12.78 5.16
C LEU A 136 -14.48 12.66 5.90
N SER A 137 -14.50 12.46 7.21
CA SER A 137 -13.28 12.32 8.02
C SER A 137 -12.48 11.09 7.60
N LEU A 138 -13.16 9.99 7.28
CA LEU A 138 -12.58 8.78 6.71
C LEU A 138 -11.92 9.07 5.35
N LEU A 139 -12.64 9.71 4.42
CA LEU A 139 -12.11 10.05 3.10
C LEU A 139 -10.91 11.00 3.20
N ALA A 140 -11.02 12.05 4.02
CA ALA A 140 -9.96 13.01 4.26
C ALA A 140 -8.71 12.34 4.82
N GLY A 141 -8.87 11.36 5.72
CA GLY A 141 -7.75 10.57 6.25
C GLY A 141 -7.01 9.79 5.16
N HIS A 142 -7.74 9.09 4.29
CA HIS A 142 -7.15 8.39 3.14
C HIS A 142 -6.48 9.34 2.14
N THR A 143 -7.15 10.43 1.77
CA THR A 143 -6.60 11.42 0.83
C THR A 143 -5.34 12.08 1.38
N THR A 144 -5.34 12.44 2.67
CA THR A 144 -4.19 13.02 3.35
C THR A 144 -3.04 12.01 3.44
N GLY A 145 -3.33 10.76 3.80
CA GLY A 145 -2.34 9.68 3.83
C GLY A 145 -1.63 9.52 2.48
N TYR A 146 -2.42 9.44 1.40
CA TYR A 146 -1.88 9.29 0.04
C TYR A 146 -1.02 10.49 -0.37
N PHE A 147 -1.49 11.71 -0.07
CA PHE A 147 -0.79 12.94 -0.42
C PHE A 147 0.55 13.11 0.30
N PHE A 148 0.64 12.78 1.60
CA PHE A 148 1.88 12.94 2.36
C PHE A 148 2.87 11.80 2.14
N LEU A 149 2.39 10.56 2.04
CA LEU A 149 3.27 9.37 1.97
C LEU A 149 3.78 9.10 0.55
N GLY A 150 3.06 9.52 -0.49
CA GLY A 150 3.53 9.39 -1.87
C GLY A 150 4.88 10.09 -2.10
N PRO A 151 4.98 11.41 -1.87
CA PRO A 151 6.21 12.18 -2.07
C PRO A 151 7.36 11.75 -1.14
N MET A 152 7.09 11.54 0.15
CA MET A 152 8.11 11.15 1.14
C MET A 152 8.95 9.95 0.70
N MET A 153 8.36 9.07 -0.10
CA MET A 153 8.96 7.80 -0.47
C MET A 153 9.59 7.83 -1.87
N THR A 154 9.17 8.77 -2.73
CA THR A 154 9.90 9.12 -3.96
C THR A 154 11.26 9.75 -3.64
N VAL A 155 11.34 10.50 -2.54
CA VAL A 155 12.60 11.11 -2.05
C VAL A 155 13.59 10.01 -1.63
N GLU A 156 13.15 9.05 -0.81
CA GLU A 156 14.01 7.95 -0.32
C GLU A 156 14.58 7.08 -1.48
N GLU A 157 13.81 6.88 -2.56
CA GLU A 157 14.31 6.17 -3.74
C GLU A 157 15.26 7.01 -4.60
N SER A 158 15.07 8.32 -4.64
CA SER A 158 15.95 9.25 -5.36
C SER A 158 17.35 9.30 -4.73
N GLU A 159 17.42 9.29 -3.40
CA GLU A 159 18.70 9.22 -2.66
C GLU A 159 19.44 7.90 -2.93
N ALA A 160 18.72 6.77 -3.03
CA ALA A 160 19.33 5.49 -3.35
C ALA A 160 19.90 5.43 -4.78
N ALA A 161 19.20 6.02 -5.77
CA ALA A 161 19.62 6.02 -7.17
C ALA A 161 20.78 7.00 -7.46
N GLY A 162 20.88 8.12 -6.73
CA GLY A 162 21.93 9.13 -6.93
C GLY A 162 23.36 8.65 -6.67
N SER A 163 23.54 7.55 -5.91
CA SER A 163 24.86 7.03 -5.56
C SER A 163 25.62 6.36 -6.72
N CYS A 164 24.95 6.03 -7.84
CA CYS A 164 25.62 5.34 -8.95
C CYS A 164 26.41 6.26 -9.90
N CYS A 165 26.31 7.59 -9.74
CA CYS A 165 26.97 8.56 -10.63
C CYS A 165 28.08 9.38 -9.96
N SER A 166 28.54 9.01 -8.76
CA SER A 166 29.71 9.63 -8.12
C SER A 166 30.93 8.72 -8.10
#